data_AF-A0A3M1D9P3-F1
#
_entry.id   AF-A0A3M1D9P3-F1
#
_cell.length_a   1.000
_cell.length_b   1.000
_cell.length_c   1.000
_cell.angle_alpha   90.00
_cell.angle_beta   90.00
_cell.angle_gamma   90.00
#
_symmetry.space_group_name_H-M   'P 1'
#
loop_
_entity.id
_entity.type
_entity.pdbx_description
1 polymer ?
#
loop_
_entity_poly.entity_id
_entity_poly.type
_entity_poly.pdbx_seq_one_letter_code
_entity_poly.pdbx_strand_id
1 'polypeptide(L)'
;MMVPILLGSVMALTIIIERLWSLQRRRILPEGFLQRIERMVSEGKRSEALTACRENDSAIARVIGVGLEVADRPRPEIQEALQMAGRHEAGEMNRWVGALGAIAAVEPLMGLLGTVLGLIESFRDVE
;
A
#
# COMPACT_ATOMS: atom_id res chain seq x y z
N MET A 1 -5.84 -30.42 12.63
CA MET A 1 -5.68 -29.60 11.40
C MET A 1 -6.31 -28.20 11.58
N MET A 2 -5.78 -27.34 12.45
CA MET A 2 -6.26 -25.95 12.57
C MET A 2 -5.13 -24.91 12.65
N VAL A 3 -3.93 -25.34 13.00
CA VAL A 3 -2.74 -24.49 13.09
C VAL A 3 -2.48 -23.67 11.81
N PRO A 4 -2.57 -24.21 10.59
CA PRO A 4 -2.31 -23.42 9.37
C PRO A 4 -3.32 -22.29 9.15
N ILE A 5 -4.59 -22.55 9.45
CA ILE A 5 -5.69 -21.58 9.32
C ILE A 5 -5.55 -20.48 10.37
N LEU A 6 -5.21 -20.85 11.61
CA LEU A 6 -4.92 -19.90 12.68
C LEU A 6 -3.74 -18.98 12.31
N LEU A 7 -2.69 -19.54 11.72
CA LEU A 7 -1.51 -18.79 11.30
C LEU A 7 -1.84 -17.83 10.13
N GLY A 8 -2.63 -18.29 9.16
CA GLY A 8 -3.16 -17.47 8.06
C GLY A 8 -3.97 -16.28 8.57
N SER A 9 -4.88 -16.52 9.52
CA SER A 9 -5.73 -15.50 10.13
C SER A 9 -4.93 -14.43 10.87
N VAL A 10 -3.92 -14.82 11.67
CA VAL A 10 -3.05 -13.85 12.38
C VAL A 10 -2.23 -13.01 11.40
N MET A 11 -1.69 -13.62 10.33
CA MET A 11 -0.98 -12.89 9.29
C MET A 11 -1.90 -11.91 8.56
N ALA A 12 -3.09 -12.34 8.16
CA ALA A 12 -4.07 -11.49 7.49
C ALA A 12 -4.46 -10.30 8.37
N LEU A 13 -4.75 -10.54 9.65
CA LEU A 13 -5.09 -9.49 10.61
C LEU A 13 -3.96 -8.48 10.78
N THR A 14 -2.71 -8.97 10.86
CA THR A 14 -1.52 -8.10 10.97
C THR A 14 -1.38 -7.17 9.76
N ILE A 15 -1.55 -7.71 8.55
CA ILE A 15 -1.51 -6.91 7.31
C ILE A 15 -2.66 -5.90 7.27
N ILE A 16 -3.87 -6.29 7.67
CA ILE A 16 -5.04 -5.40 7.71
C ILE A 16 -4.79 -4.22 8.64
N ILE A 17 -4.28 -4.46 9.85
CA ILE A 17 -4.00 -3.40 10.83
C ILE A 17 -2.90 -2.47 10.33
N GLU A 18 -1.79 -3.03 9.80
CA GLU A 18 -0.70 -2.23 9.20
C GLU A 18 -1.23 -1.31 8.10
N ARG A 19 -2.07 -1.85 7.21
CA ARG A 19 -2.66 -1.08 6.10
C ARG A 19 -3.69 -0.06 6.55
N LEU A 20 -4.53 -0.36 7.53
CA LEU A 20 -5.46 0.61 8.11
C LEU A 20 -4.74 1.83 8.70
N TRP A 21 -3.54 1.62 9.26
CA TRP A 21 -2.69 2.72 9.73
C TRP A 21 -1.90 3.41 8.62
N SER A 22 -1.30 2.68 7.67
CA SER A 22 -0.47 3.28 6.63
C SER A 22 -1.28 4.02 5.57
N LEU A 23 -2.51 3.58 5.26
CA LEU A 23 -3.40 4.24 4.30
C LEU A 23 -4.21 5.41 4.89
N GLN A 24 -3.93 5.84 6.12
CA GLN A 24 -4.60 7.01 6.67
C GLN A 24 -4.32 8.26 5.84
N ARG A 25 -5.38 9.01 5.53
CA ARG A 25 -5.32 10.22 4.70
C ARG A 25 -4.26 11.22 5.18
N ARG A 26 -4.06 11.34 6.50
CA ARG A 26 -3.03 12.20 7.10
C ARG A 26 -1.58 11.84 6.72
N ARG A 27 -1.31 10.55 6.47
CA ARG A 27 0.02 10.06 6.02
C ARG A 27 0.20 10.15 4.51
N ILE A 28 -0.88 10.00 3.74
CA ILE A 28 -0.83 10.06 2.26
C ILE A 28 -0.86 11.51 1.78
N LEU A 29 -1.73 12.33 2.36
CA LEU A 29 -2.00 13.71 1.99
C LEU A 29 -2.17 14.55 3.26
N PRO A 30 -1.07 15.04 3.86
CA PRO A 30 -1.13 15.91 5.02
C PRO A 30 -1.96 17.16 4.69
N GLU A 31 -2.84 17.54 5.62
CA GLU A 31 -3.70 18.72 5.44
C GLU A 31 -2.87 19.98 5.22
N GLY A 32 -3.23 20.77 4.20
CA GLY A 32 -2.53 22.02 3.86
C GLY A 32 -1.16 21.84 3.19
N PHE A 33 -0.64 20.61 3.02
CA PHE A 33 0.66 20.40 2.37
C PHE A 33 0.65 20.90 0.91
N LEU A 34 -0.39 20.55 0.15
CA LEU A 34 -0.57 21.00 -1.23
C LEU A 34 -0.58 22.53 -1.34
N GLN A 35 -1.39 23.20 -0.51
CA GLN A 35 -1.47 24.66 -0.48
C GLN A 35 -0.14 25.32 -0.09
N ARG A 36 0.62 24.68 0.81
CA ARG A 36 1.95 25.15 1.19
C ARG A 36 2.93 25.05 0.01
N ILE A 37 2.96 23.93 -0.70
CA ILE A 37 3.81 23.75 -1.88
C ILE A 37 3.40 24.73 -2.99
N GLU A 38 2.12 24.82 -3.31
CA GLU A 38 1.59 25.71 -4.34
C GLU A 38 2.02 27.17 -4.10
N ARG A 39 1.92 27.64 -2.85
CA ARG A 39 2.40 28.98 -2.46
C ARG A 39 3.91 29.14 -2.65
N MET A 40 4.73 28.16 -2.24
CA MET A 40 6.18 28.25 -2.42
C MET A 40 6.58 28.28 -3.90
N VAL A 41 5.89 27.50 -4.74
CA VAL A 41 6.13 27.47 -6.18
C VAL A 41 5.70 28.79 -6.84
N SER A 42 4.55 29.36 -6.46
CA SER A 42 4.09 30.64 -7.01
C SER A 42 4.98 31.83 -6.59
N GLU A 43 5.61 31.75 -5.42
CA GLU A 43 6.62 32.69 -4.94
C GLU A 43 8.01 32.48 -5.59
N GLY A 44 8.17 31.50 -6.48
CA GLY A 44 9.45 31.17 -7.14
C GLY A 44 10.45 30.43 -6.24
N LYS A 45 10.05 30.01 -5.04
CA LYS A 45 10.87 29.31 -4.04
C LYS A 45 10.89 27.80 -4.28
N ARG A 46 11.30 27.39 -5.48
CA ARG A 46 11.32 25.98 -5.89
C ARG A 46 12.26 25.13 -5.04
N SER A 47 13.40 25.66 -4.63
CA SER A 47 14.35 24.97 -3.75
C SER A 47 13.75 24.67 -2.38
N GLU A 48 13.06 25.64 -1.76
CA GLU A 48 12.35 25.45 -0.49
C GLU A 48 11.21 24.43 -0.62
N ALA A 49 10.47 24.47 -1.72
CA ALA A 49 9.44 23.47 -2.01
C ALA A 49 10.01 22.05 -2.14
N LEU A 50 11.17 21.92 -2.78
CA LEU A 50 11.87 20.64 -2.90
C LEU A 50 12.31 20.11 -1.53
N THR A 51 12.87 20.98 -0.68
CA THR A 51 13.27 20.62 0.68
C THR A 51 12.07 20.18 1.50
N ALA A 52 10.95 20.92 1.44
CA ALA A 52 9.72 20.55 2.13
C ALA A 52 9.13 19.21 1.65
N CYS A 53 9.29 18.88 0.37
CA CYS A 53 8.93 17.57 -0.17
C CYS A 53 9.86 16.46 0.34
N ARG A 54 11.16 16.73 0.51
CA ARG A 54 12.14 15.75 1.03
C ARG A 54 12.01 15.50 2.53
N GLU A 55 11.57 16.51 3.29
CA GLU A 55 11.32 16.39 4.74
C GLU A 55 10.01 15.65 5.06
N ASN A 56 9.17 15.39 4.06
CA ASN A 56 7.85 14.82 4.25
C ASN A 56 7.74 13.44 3.59
N ASP A 57 7.59 12.39 4.40
CA ASP A 57 7.46 11.00 3.94
C ASP A 57 6.09 10.63 3.36
N SER A 58 5.23 11.61 3.07
CA SER A 58 3.94 11.34 2.43
C SER A 58 4.09 10.97 0.96
N ALA A 59 3.19 10.11 0.47
CA ALA A 59 3.18 9.70 -0.94
C ALA A 59 3.02 10.91 -1.87
N ILE A 60 2.20 11.90 -1.48
CA ILE A 60 2.04 13.12 -2.26
C ILE A 60 3.34 13.94 -2.34
N ALA A 61 4.11 14.00 -1.26
CA ALA A 61 5.35 14.76 -1.22
C ALA A 61 6.41 14.14 -2.15
N ARG A 62 6.48 12.80 -2.22
CA ARG A 62 7.33 12.09 -3.18
C ARG A 62 6.92 12.36 -4.63
N VAL A 63 5.62 12.28 -4.95
CA VAL A 63 5.10 12.55 -6.31
C VAL A 63 5.37 13.99 -6.74
N ILE A 64 5.09 14.96 -5.86
CA ILE A 64 5.33 16.38 -6.15
C ILE A 64 6.82 16.67 -6.22
N GLY A 65 7.63 16.05 -5.37
CA GLY A 65 9.09 16.16 -5.40
C GLY A 65 9.65 15.82 -6.77
N VAL A 66 9.23 14.69 -7.36
CA VAL A 66 9.62 14.30 -8.72
C VAL A 66 9.20 15.37 -9.74
N GLY A 67 7.96 15.86 -9.65
CA GLY A 67 7.46 16.93 -10.51
C GLY A 67 8.27 18.24 -10.40
N LEU A 68 8.70 18.59 -9.19
CA LEU A 68 9.56 19.74 -8.92
C LEU A 68 11.01 19.52 -9.40
N GLU A 69 11.52 18.29 -9.46
CA GLU A 69 12.86 18.03 -10.01
C GLU A 69 12.87 18.17 -11.54
N VAL A 70 11.79 17.77 -12.22
CA VAL A 70 11.69 17.83 -13.69
C VAL A 70 10.99 19.08 -14.23
N ALA A 71 10.71 20.08 -13.39
CA ALA A 71 9.87 21.22 -13.79
C ALA A 71 10.47 22.12 -14.91
N ASP A 72 11.76 21.96 -15.24
CA ASP A 72 12.42 22.66 -16.36
C ASP A 72 12.19 21.98 -17.72
N ARG A 73 11.56 20.81 -17.73
CA ARG A 73 11.30 20.01 -18.93
C ARG A 73 10.01 20.41 -19.63
N PRO A 74 9.80 19.99 -20.89
CA PRO A 74 8.51 20.16 -21.57
C PRO A 74 7.35 19.54 -20.77
N ARG A 75 6.18 20.17 -20.83
CA ARG A 75 4.95 19.68 -20.19
C ARG A 75 4.65 18.17 -20.38
N PRO A 76 4.81 17.56 -21.57
CA PRO A 76 4.55 16.13 -21.73
C PRO A 76 5.47 15.25 -20.85
N GLU A 77 6.75 15.60 -20.75
CA GLU A 77 7.71 14.87 -19.92
C GLU A 77 7.42 15.04 -18.42
N ILE A 78 7.01 16.24 -18.00
CA ILE A 78 6.58 16.49 -16.62
C ILE A 78 5.38 15.62 -16.28
N GLN A 79 4.36 15.60 -17.14
CA GLN A 79 3.15 14.80 -16.93
C GLN A 79 3.48 13.30 -16.87
N GLU A 80 4.34 12.82 -17.75
CA GLU A 80 4.79 11.42 -17.74
C GLU A 80 5.52 11.06 -16.45
N ALA A 81 6.47 11.89 -16.02
CA ALA A 81 7.20 11.68 -14.76
C ALA A 81 6.26 11.65 -13.54
N LEU A 82 5.30 12.58 -13.47
CA LEU A 82 4.26 12.61 -12.42
C LEU A 82 3.37 11.36 -12.45
N GLN A 83 2.95 10.91 -13.64
CA GLN A 83 2.15 9.69 -13.77
C GLN A 83 2.93 8.44 -13.36
N MET A 84 4.21 8.36 -13.72
CA MET A 84 5.09 7.26 -13.34
C MET A 84 5.32 7.22 -11.83
N ALA A 85 5.63 8.37 -11.21
CA ALA A 85 5.76 8.47 -9.76
C ALA A 85 4.45 8.11 -9.04
N GLY A 86 3.32 8.62 -9.54
CA GLY A 86 1.99 8.29 -8.99
C GLY A 86 1.65 6.80 -9.08
N ARG A 87 1.95 6.16 -10.21
CA ARG A 87 1.77 4.69 -10.38
C ARG A 87 2.67 3.90 -9.44
N HIS A 88 3.92 4.34 -9.26
CA HIS A 88 4.85 3.69 -8.34
C HIS A 88 4.32 3.73 -6.89
N GLU A 89 3.93 4.92 -6.42
CA GLU A 89 3.36 5.10 -5.08
C GLU A 89 2.06 4.30 -4.89
N ALA A 90 1.17 4.31 -5.88
CA ALA A 90 -0.06 3.51 -5.85
C ALA A 90 0.24 2.01 -5.80
N GLY A 91 1.27 1.55 -6.51
CA GLY A 91 1.74 0.17 -6.45
C GLY A 91 2.25 -0.23 -5.07
N GLU A 92 3.06 0.62 -4.44
CA GLU A 92 3.58 0.41 -3.08
C GLU A 92 2.45 0.36 -2.03
N MET A 93 1.43 1.22 -2.20
CA MET A 93 0.21 1.18 -1.39
C MET A 93 -0.57 -0.13 -1.56
N ASN A 94 -0.50 -0.77 -2.74
CA ASN A 94 -1.25 -2.00 -3.03
C ASN A 94 -0.46 -3.30 -2.79
N ARG A 95 0.85 -3.23 -2.50
CA ARG A 95 1.77 -4.39 -2.44
C ARG A 95 1.30 -5.57 -1.59
N TRP A 96 0.58 -5.32 -0.49
CA TRP A 96 0.14 -6.38 0.43
C TRP A 96 -1.29 -6.88 0.17
N VAL A 97 -2.06 -6.19 -0.68
CA VAL A 97 -3.44 -6.58 -1.00
C VAL A 97 -3.46 -7.89 -1.80
N GLY A 98 -2.47 -8.12 -2.68
CA GLY A 98 -2.32 -9.39 -3.39
C GLY A 98 -2.07 -10.58 -2.46
N ALA A 99 -1.27 -10.41 -1.41
CA ALA A 99 -1.02 -11.45 -0.41
C ALA A 99 -2.28 -11.80 0.39
N LEU A 100 -3.08 -10.80 0.78
CA LEU A 100 -4.38 -11.03 1.42
C LEU A 100 -5.33 -11.81 0.49
N GLY A 101 -5.35 -11.49 -0.80
CA GLY A 101 -6.13 -12.23 -1.79
C GLY A 101 -5.72 -13.70 -1.91
N ALA A 102 -4.41 -13.99 -1.87
CA ALA A 102 -3.91 -15.36 -1.87
C ALA A 102 -4.32 -16.13 -0.61
N ILE A 103 -4.22 -15.51 0.58
CA ILE A 103 -4.66 -16.13 1.85
C ILE A 103 -6.15 -16.45 1.79
N ALA A 104 -6.97 -15.48 1.36
CA ALA A 104 -8.42 -15.64 1.23
C ALA A 104 -8.82 -16.75 0.24
N ALA A 105 -8.01 -16.99 -0.80
CA ALA A 105 -8.26 -18.07 -1.76
C ALA A 105 -7.87 -19.47 -1.23
N VAL A 106 -6.80 -19.55 -0.42
CA VAL A 106 -6.24 -20.84 0.04
C VAL A 106 -6.91 -21.34 1.33
N GLU A 107 -7.32 -20.45 2.24
CA GLU A 107 -7.92 -20.85 3.53
C GLU A 107 -9.18 -21.74 3.40
N PRO A 108 -10.15 -21.49 2.50
CA PRO A 108 -11.32 -22.35 2.34
C PRO A 108 -10.96 -23.78 1.93
N LEU A 109 -9.94 -23.93 1.08
CA LEU A 109 -9.44 -25.24 0.63
C LEU A 109 -8.80 -26.01 1.79
N MET A 110 -8.06 -25.33 2.67
CA MET A 110 -7.51 -25.94 3.89
C MET A 110 -8.61 -26.38 4.85
N GLY A 111 -9.67 -25.60 4.98
CA GLY A 111 -10.85 -25.97 5.79
C GLY A 111 -11.52 -27.23 5.27
N LEU A 112 -11.78 -27.28 3.95
CA LEU A 112 -12.36 -28.47 3.31
C LEU A 112 -11.48 -29.70 3.50
N LEU A 113 -10.17 -29.58 3.28
CA LEU A 113 -9.21 -30.66 3.52
C LEU A 113 -9.29 -31.20 4.96
N GLY A 114 -9.39 -30.29 5.94
CA GLY A 114 -9.55 -30.66 7.35
C GLY A 114 -10.81 -31.49 7.60
N THR A 115 -11.94 -31.11 6.97
CA THR A 115 -13.20 -31.88 7.10
C THR A 115 -13.10 -33.28 6.50
N VAL A 116 -12.46 -33.42 5.33
CA VAL A 116 -12.27 -34.72 4.66
C VAL A 116 -11.39 -35.64 5.51
N LEU A 117 -10.28 -35.13 6.05
CA LEU A 117 -9.38 -35.93 6.88
C LEU A 117 -10.04 -36.37 8.19
N GLY A 118 -10.80 -35.50 8.85
CA GLY A 118 -11.54 -35.87 10.07
C GLY A 118 -12.59 -36.96 9.82
N LEU A 119 -13.23 -36.94 8.65
CA LEU A 119 -14.16 -37.99 8.24
C LEU A 119 -13.43 -39.33 8.04
N ILE A 120 -12.29 -39.34 7.35
CA ILE A 120 -11.48 -40.57 7.15
C ILE A 120 -11.06 -41.17 8.50
N GLU A 121 -10.63 -40.33 9.43
CA GLU A 121 -10.19 -40.76 10.77
C GLU A 121 -11.37 -41.36 11.57
N SER A 122 -12.55 -40.74 11.49
CA SER A 122 -13.77 -41.25 12.14
C SER A 122 -14.21 -42.62 11.61
N PHE A 123 -14.03 -42.90 10.32
CA PHE A 123 -14.31 -44.22 9.76
C PHE A 123 -13.29 -45.27 10.18
N ARG A 124 -12.05 -44.86 10.42
CA ARG A 124 -10.97 -45.77 10.83
C ARG A 124 -11.08 -46.22 12.29
N ASP A 125 -11.73 -45.41 13.13
CA ASP A 125 -12.00 -45.75 14.54
C ASP A 125 -13.22 -46.68 14.73
N VAL A 126 -14.04 -46.86 13.70
CA VAL A 126 -15.27 -47.69 13.73
C VAL A 126 -15.03 -49.13 13.25
N GLU A 127 -13.94 -49.39 12.54
CA GLU A 127 -13.46 -50.72 12.12
C GLU A 127 -12.45 -51.30 13.13
#